data_AF-A0AAX0YY81-F1
#
_entry.id   AF-A0AAX0YY81-F1
#
_cell.length_a   1.000
_cell.length_b   1.000
_cell.length_c   1.000
_cell.angle_alpha   90.00
_cell.angle_beta   90.00
_cell.angle_gamma   90.00
#
_symmetry.space_group_name_H-M   'P 1'
#
loop_
_entity.id
_entity.type
_entity.pdbx_description
1 polymer ?
#
loop_
_entity_poly.entity_id
_entity_poly.type
_entity_poly.pdbx_seq_one_letter_code
_entity_poly.pdbx_strand_id
1 'polypeptide(L)'
;MQQRMILISGAALLIVGCTHTDDGDIRFLPDKYINNIEYNSIYHYGYNQGCESALAKAKVAGHRYNQDLTLNDTSMRFNKGWQQGYSACKAGKEKMLYNLSQTR
;
A
#
# COMPACT_ATOMS: atom_id res chain seq x y z
N MET A 1 -65.41 -19.44 3.10
CA MET A 1 -64.81 -18.47 2.17
C MET A 1 -63.32 -18.43 2.44
N GLN A 2 -62.52 -18.91 1.47
CA GLN A 2 -61.06 -18.79 1.46
C GLN A 2 -60.69 -17.43 0.90
N GLN A 3 -59.73 -16.72 1.49
CA GLN A 3 -58.92 -15.74 0.77
C GLN A 3 -57.57 -15.49 1.47
N ARG A 4 -56.60 -16.31 1.06
CA ARG A 4 -55.19 -16.01 0.80
C ARG A 4 -54.51 -14.95 1.68
N MET A 5 -53.88 -15.39 2.76
CA MET A 5 -52.77 -14.65 3.36
C MET A 5 -51.49 -14.98 2.57
N ILE A 6 -51.00 -14.00 1.82
CA ILE A 6 -49.74 -14.08 1.08
C ILE A 6 -48.61 -13.98 2.11
N LEU A 7 -47.97 -15.11 2.40
CA LEU A 7 -46.70 -15.21 3.12
C LEU A 7 -45.60 -14.56 2.26
N ILE A 8 -45.20 -13.34 2.62
CA ILE A 8 -44.02 -12.70 2.03
C ILE A 8 -42.81 -13.24 2.80
N SER A 9 -42.20 -14.28 2.24
CA SER A 9 -40.90 -14.82 2.67
C SER A 9 -39.79 -13.82 2.35
N GLY A 10 -39.64 -12.81 3.20
CA GLY A 10 -38.52 -11.88 3.16
C GLY A 10 -37.28 -12.53 3.79
N ALA A 11 -36.57 -13.36 3.02
CA ALA A 11 -35.21 -13.76 3.36
C ALA A 11 -34.30 -12.54 3.20
N ALA A 12 -34.22 -11.70 4.24
CA ALA A 12 -33.21 -10.66 4.32
C ALA A 12 -31.87 -11.36 4.55
N LEU A 13 -31.11 -11.47 3.46
CA LEU A 13 -29.74 -11.97 3.43
C LEU A 13 -28.89 -11.24 4.48
N LEU A 14 -28.34 -12.03 5.38
CA LEU A 14 -27.20 -11.67 6.22
C LEU A 14 -26.04 -11.25 5.31
N ILE A 15 -25.71 -9.97 5.34
CA ILE A 15 -24.38 -9.52 4.95
C ILE A 15 -23.79 -8.85 6.18
N VAL A 16 -23.18 -9.67 7.04
CA VAL A 16 -22.25 -9.20 8.06
C VAL A 16 -21.01 -8.75 7.31
N GLY A 17 -21.01 -7.48 6.88
CA GLY A 17 -19.83 -6.84 6.32
C GLY A 17 -18.90 -6.44 7.45
N CYS A 18 -18.03 -7.34 7.90
CA CYS A 18 -16.83 -6.92 8.62
C CYS A 18 -15.92 -6.24 7.60
N THR A 19 -16.09 -4.94 7.36
CA THR A 19 -15.02 -4.14 6.77
C THR A 19 -13.98 -3.97 7.87
N HIS A 20 -13.09 -4.95 8.01
CA HIS A 20 -11.85 -4.73 8.74
C HIS A 20 -10.98 -3.87 7.83
N THR A 21 -11.25 -2.55 7.82
CA THR A 21 -10.20 -1.61 7.50
C THR A 21 -9.26 -1.72 8.69
N ASP A 22 -8.15 -2.41 8.49
CA ASP A 22 -6.99 -2.14 9.33
C ASP A 22 -6.71 -0.65 9.09
N ASP A 23 -7.05 0.19 10.06
CA ASP A 23 -6.75 1.62 10.08
C ASP A 23 -5.23 1.82 10.23
N GLY A 24 -4.44 1.06 9.47
CA GLY A 24 -3.08 1.39 9.12
C GLY A 24 -3.12 2.61 8.22
N ASP A 25 -3.49 3.74 8.83
CA ASP A 25 -3.06 5.09 8.56
C ASP A 25 -2.37 5.17 7.20
N ILE A 26 -3.17 5.32 6.13
CA ILE A 26 -2.66 5.49 4.77
C ILE A 26 -1.91 6.82 4.77
N ARG A 27 -0.64 6.74 5.14
CA ARG A 27 0.23 7.88 5.29
C ARG A 27 1.11 7.96 4.08
N PHE A 28 0.63 8.74 3.13
CA PHE A 28 1.44 9.21 2.01
C PHE A 28 2.73 9.91 2.48
N LEU A 29 2.75 10.44 3.72
CA LEU A 29 3.88 11.14 4.32
C LEU A 29 3.96 10.83 5.83
N PRO A 30 5.16 10.72 6.42
CA PRO A 30 5.34 10.50 7.86
C PRO A 30 4.90 11.73 8.68
N ASP A 31 4.50 11.46 9.92
CA ASP A 31 3.90 12.41 10.87
C ASP A 31 4.76 13.58 11.30
N LYS A 32 6.06 13.47 11.05
CA LYS A 32 7.03 14.47 11.46
C LYS A 32 8.00 14.60 10.33
N TYR A 33 8.02 15.79 9.74
CA TYR A 33 9.26 16.37 9.23
C TYR A 33 10.40 15.92 10.15
N ILE A 34 11.22 14.99 9.65
CA ILE A 34 12.51 14.71 10.26
C ILE A 34 13.32 15.97 9.99
N ASN A 35 13.22 16.94 10.89
CA ASN A 35 13.71 18.31 10.71
C ASN A 35 15.23 18.41 10.45
N ASN A 36 15.97 17.30 10.55
CA ASN A 36 17.40 17.22 10.27
C ASN A 36 17.77 16.38 9.03
N ILE A 37 16.80 15.82 8.29
CA ILE A 37 17.06 15.07 7.05
C ILE A 37 16.26 15.74 5.94
N GLU A 38 16.95 16.31 4.96
CA GLU A 38 16.33 16.90 3.77
C GLU A 38 15.38 15.88 3.13
N TYR A 39 14.08 16.20 3.06
CA TYR A 39 13.08 15.36 2.45
C TYR A 39 13.38 15.22 0.95
N ASN A 40 13.94 14.08 0.55
CA ASN A 40 14.31 13.82 -0.83
C ASN A 40 13.13 13.17 -1.58
N SER A 41 12.24 14.00 -2.14
CA SER A 41 11.00 13.55 -2.79
C SER A 41 11.22 12.49 -3.87
N ILE A 42 12.27 12.59 -4.69
CA ILE A 42 12.56 11.63 -5.77
C ILE A 42 12.97 10.26 -5.22
N TYR A 43 13.74 10.23 -4.13
CA TYR A 43 14.09 8.99 -3.45
C TYR A 43 12.85 8.29 -2.88
N HIS A 44 11.97 9.03 -2.21
CA HIS A 44 10.75 8.49 -1.61
C HIS A 44 9.77 8.01 -2.69
N TYR A 45 9.65 8.76 -3.79
CA TYR A 45 8.88 8.35 -4.96
C TYR A 45 9.40 7.02 -5.53
N GLY A 46 10.72 6.89 -5.70
CA GLY A 46 11.36 5.62 -6.07
C GLY A 46 11.04 4.51 -5.07
N TYR A 47 11.21 4.76 -3.78
CA TYR A 47 10.93 3.79 -2.71
C TYR A 47 9.51 3.24 -2.79
N ASN A 48 8.51 4.11 -2.91
CA ASN A 48 7.11 3.70 -3.00
C ASN A 48 6.87 2.80 -4.22
N GLN A 49 7.37 3.19 -5.39
CA GLN A 49 7.23 2.37 -6.61
C GLN A 49 7.96 1.02 -6.52
N GLY A 50 9.13 1.00 -5.86
CA GLY A 50 9.87 -0.23 -5.59
C GLY A 50 9.08 -1.18 -4.69
N CYS A 51 8.50 -0.65 -3.62
CA CYS A 51 7.68 -1.43 -2.69
C CYS A 51 6.41 -1.99 -3.38
N GLU A 52 5.68 -1.15 -4.12
CA GLU A 52 4.54 -1.56 -4.97
C GLU A 52 4.91 -2.72 -5.90
N SER A 53 6.06 -2.59 -6.57
CA SER A 53 6.57 -3.62 -7.48
C SER A 53 6.89 -4.94 -6.80
N ALA A 54 7.46 -4.90 -5.59
CA ALA A 54 7.75 -6.09 -4.82
C ALA A 54 6.46 -6.78 -4.32
N LEU A 55 5.46 -6.01 -3.89
CA LEU A 55 4.17 -6.53 -3.44
C LEU A 55 3.39 -7.15 -4.60
N ALA A 56 3.40 -6.50 -5.77
CA ALA A 56 2.84 -7.07 -7.01
C ALA A 56 3.55 -8.38 -7.39
N LYS A 57 4.88 -8.44 -7.28
CA LYS A 57 5.65 -9.66 -7.55
C LYS A 57 5.32 -10.78 -6.55
N ALA A 58 5.08 -10.43 -5.29
CA ALA A 58 4.63 -11.33 -4.24
C ALA A 58 3.14 -11.70 -4.34
N LYS A 59 2.41 -11.19 -5.35
CA LYS A 59 0.98 -11.42 -5.58
C LYS A 59 0.07 -10.94 -4.44
N VAL A 60 0.48 -9.88 -3.73
CA VAL A 60 -0.40 -9.21 -2.78
C VAL A 60 -1.48 -8.47 -3.57
N ALA A 61 -2.74 -8.65 -3.19
CA ALA A 61 -3.87 -8.07 -3.89
C ALA A 61 -3.84 -6.54 -3.85
N GLY A 62 -4.25 -5.89 -4.95
CA GLY A 62 -4.31 -4.43 -5.04
C GLY A 62 -3.04 -3.74 -5.54
N HIS A 63 -1.89 -4.43 -5.56
CA HIS A 63 -0.62 -3.85 -6.00
C HIS A 63 -0.33 -4.10 -7.48
N ARG A 64 0.43 -3.18 -8.10
CA ARG A 64 0.85 -3.28 -9.49
C ARG A 64 2.34 -2.98 -9.62
N TYR A 65 3.00 -3.69 -10.52
CA TYR A 65 4.38 -3.37 -10.85
C TYR A 65 4.47 -1.95 -11.42
N ASN A 66 5.37 -1.15 -10.86
CA ASN A 66 5.54 0.25 -11.22
C ASN A 66 7.03 0.65 -11.18
N GLN A 67 7.51 1.21 -12.27
CA GLN A 67 8.84 1.79 -12.38
C GLN A 67 8.80 2.90 -13.42
N ASP A 68 8.98 4.15 -12.99
CA ASP A 68 9.04 5.32 -13.84
C ASP A 68 10.27 5.25 -14.75
N LEU A 69 10.06 5.05 -16.06
CA LEU A 69 11.14 4.87 -17.04
C LEU A 69 12.01 6.13 -17.17
N THR A 70 11.40 7.32 -17.10
CA THR A 70 12.15 8.58 -17.25
C THR A 70 13.11 8.75 -16.08
N LEU A 71 12.63 8.55 -14.86
CA LEU A 71 13.47 8.66 -13.67
C LEU A 71 14.42 7.47 -13.52
N ASN A 72 14.05 6.29 -14.00
CA ASN A 72 14.93 5.13 -14.04
C ASN A 72 16.22 5.43 -14.82
N ASP A 73 16.09 6.15 -15.93
CA ASP A 73 17.22 6.42 -16.81
C ASP A 73 17.99 7.69 -16.40
N THR A 74 17.35 8.61 -15.68
CA THR A 74 17.92 9.95 -15.41
C THR A 74 18.27 10.20 -13.94
N SER A 75 17.75 9.42 -12.99
CA SER A 75 17.86 9.72 -11.56
C SER A 75 18.43 8.57 -10.74
N MET A 76 19.69 8.69 -10.35
CA MET A 76 20.31 7.78 -9.37
C MET A 76 19.54 7.76 -8.04
N ARG A 77 18.96 8.89 -7.62
CA ARG A 77 18.19 8.99 -6.37
C ARG A 77 16.92 8.14 -6.44
N PHE A 78 16.22 8.21 -7.57
CA PHE A 78 15.05 7.38 -7.83
C PHE A 78 15.43 5.90 -7.79
N ASN A 79 16.47 5.52 -8.52
CA ASN A 79 16.93 4.12 -8.61
C ASN A 79 17.31 3.54 -7.24
N LYS A 80 18.03 4.31 -6.41
CA LYS A 80 18.36 3.90 -5.04
C LYS A 80 17.11 3.71 -4.19
N GLY A 81 16.17 4.65 -4.27
CA GLY A 81 14.87 4.55 -3.60
C GLY A 81 14.14 3.28 -4.02
N TRP A 82 13.99 3.06 -5.33
CA TRP A 82 13.30 1.91 -5.90
C TRP A 82 13.91 0.58 -5.46
N GLN A 83 15.22 0.44 -5.54
CA GLN A 83 15.90 -0.79 -5.10
C GLN A 83 15.72 -1.05 -3.60
N GLN A 84 15.77 -0.01 -2.77
CA GLN A 84 15.55 -0.16 -1.33
C GLN A 84 14.10 -0.53 -1.03
N GLY A 85 13.13 0.15 -1.65
CA GLY A 85 11.69 -0.13 -1.47
C GLY A 85 11.34 -1.55 -1.91
N TYR A 86 11.85 -1.98 -3.06
CA TYR A 86 11.68 -3.35 -3.55
C TYR A 86 12.24 -4.37 -2.54
N SER A 87 13.47 -4.13 -2.06
CA SER A 87 14.12 -5.01 -1.10
C SER A 87 13.40 -5.07 0.25
N ALA A 88 12.80 -3.96 0.68
CA ALA A 88 12.07 -3.86 1.94
C ALA A 88 10.75 -4.65 1.91
N CYS A 89 10.04 -4.63 0.78
CA CYS A 89 8.70 -5.20 0.67
C CYS A 89 8.65 -6.58 -0.01
N LYS A 90 9.79 -7.14 -0.44
CA LYS A 90 9.88 -8.46 -1.12
C LYS A 90 9.28 -9.65 -0.34
N ALA A 91 9.09 -9.50 0.96
CA ALA A 91 8.43 -10.49 1.82
C ALA A 91 6.89 -10.42 1.78
N GLY A 92 6.30 -9.60 0.90
CA GLY A 92 4.85 -9.45 0.78
C GLY A 92 4.23 -8.57 1.88
N LYS A 93 5.02 -7.70 2.52
CA LYS A 93 4.56 -6.79 3.57
C LYS A 93 5.11 -5.40 3.30
N GLU A 94 4.24 -4.40 3.38
CA GLU A 94 4.64 -3.00 3.34
C GLU A 94 5.60 -2.66 4.47
N LYS A 95 6.55 -1.78 4.16
CA LYS A 95 7.51 -1.26 5.13
C LYS A 95 7.60 0.24 4.95
N MET A 96 7.41 0.96 6.05
CA MET A 96 7.66 2.40 6.09
C MET A 96 9.17 2.66 6.08
N LEU A 97 9.62 3.55 5.21
CA LEU A 97 11.04 3.88 5.05
C LEU A 97 11.70 4.28 6.39
N TYR A 98 11.01 5.07 7.23
CA TYR A 98 11.57 5.55 8.49
C TYR A 98 11.68 4.49 9.58
N ASN A 99 10.98 3.35 9.42
CA ASN A 99 11.14 2.18 10.29
C ASN A 99 12.37 1.36 9.90
N LEU A 100 12.96 1.58 8.71
CA LEU A 100 14.23 0.94 8.30
C LEU A 100 15.44 1.65 8.90
N SER A 101 15.36 2.97 9.15
CA SER A 101 16.46 3.77 9.70
C SER A 101 16.60 3.70 11.23
N GLN A 102 15.62 3.14 11.94
CA GLN A 102 15.66 3.01 13.41
C GLN A 102 16.35 1.73 13.90
N THR A 103 16.62 0.78 13.01
CA THR A 103 17.41 -0.41 13.35
C THR A 103 18.89 -0.05 13.26
N ARG A 104 19.48 0.35 14.39
CA ARG A 104 20.94 0.49 14.56
C ARG A 104 21.47 -0.68 15.37
#